data_AF-A0A850JJT0-F1
#
_entry.id   AF-A0A850JJT0-F1
#
_cell.length_a   1.000
_cell.length_b   1.000
_cell.length_c   1.000
_cell.angle_alpha   90.00
_cell.angle_beta   90.00
_cell.angle_gamma   90.00
#
_symmetry.space_group_name_H-M   'P 1'
#
loop_
_entity.id
_entity.type
_entity.pdbx_description
1 polymer ?
#
loop_
_entity_poly.entity_id
_entity_poly.type
_entity_poly.pdbx_seq_one_letter_code
_entity_poly.pdbx_strand_id
1 'polypeptide(L)' 'MALRPAVRPVPGPGLRVVRPGDGVEGEVRAVADAAVRIVVEVLAGTRPAHQLSLVAVPAVCRAVAPHGGAGVRGGRGGG' A
#
# COMPACT_ATOMS: atom_id res chain seq x y z
N MET A 1 28.00 -6.56 -23.49
CA MET A 1 27.51 -5.20 -23.22
C MET A 1 27.36 -5.08 -21.70
N ALA A 2 28.24 -4.34 -21.02
CA ALA A 2 28.23 -4.25 -19.56
C ALA A 2 27.50 -2.97 -19.12
N LEU A 3 26.50 -3.11 -18.23
CA LEU A 3 25.78 -1.99 -17.63
C LEU A 3 26.71 -1.24 -16.67
N ARG A 4 26.90 0.06 -16.91
CA ARG A 4 27.63 0.94 -16.00
C ARG A 4 26.82 1.13 -14.71
N PRO A 5 27.42 1.02 -13.51
CA PRO A 5 26.74 1.34 -12.27
C PRO A 5 26.36 2.83 -12.26
N ALA A 6 25.10 3.15 -12.04
CA ALA A 6 24.66 4.51 -11.77
C ALA A 6 25.18 4.90 -10.37
N VAL A 7 26.13 5.84 -10.32
CA VAL A 7 26.58 6.46 -9.07
C VAL A 7 25.36 7.15 -8.45
N ARG A 8 24.91 6.69 -7.27
CA ARG A 8 23.92 7.41 -6.47
C ARG A 8 24.57 8.70 -5.99
N PRO A 9 24.00 9.89 -6.27
CA PRO A 9 24.56 11.13 -5.75
C PRO A 9 24.51 11.09 -4.23
N VAL A 10 25.65 11.33 -3.59
CA VAL A 10 25.72 11.55 -2.14
C VAL A 10 25.18 12.95 -1.88
N PRO A 11 24.18 13.15 -0.99
CA PRO A 11 23.66 14.48 -0.71
C PRO A 11 24.76 15.33 -0.06
N GLY A 12 25.28 16.32 -0.78
CA GLY A 12 26.08 17.40 -0.20
C GLY A 12 25.21 18.39 0.56
N PRO A 13 25.79 19.32 1.34
CA PRO A 13 25.05 20.40 2.01
C PRO A 13 24.59 21.44 0.98
N GLY A 14 23.59 21.07 0.18
CA GLY A 14 22.99 21.90 -0.86
C GLY A 14 21.49 22.02 -0.66
N LEU A 15 20.94 23.16 -1.07
CA LEU A 15 19.50 23.41 -1.07
C LEU A 15 18.78 22.32 -1.90
N ARG A 16 17.86 21.58 -1.27
CA ARG A 16 17.07 20.55 -1.94
C ARG A 16 15.85 21.19 -2.62
N VAL A 17 15.61 20.86 -3.89
CA VAL A 17 14.39 21.27 -4.59
C VAL A 17 13.24 20.43 -4.03
N VAL A 18 12.32 21.07 -3.32
CA VAL A 18 11.07 20.46 -2.83
C VAL A 18 9.98 20.79 -3.85
N ARG A 19 9.28 19.79 -4.42
CA ARG A 19 8.11 20.07 -5.25
C ARG A 19 6.92 20.41 -4.35
N PRO A 20 6.01 21.29 -4.80
CA PRO A 20 4.72 21.44 -4.14
C PRO A 20 4.05 20.07 -4.00
N GLY A 21 3.71 19.67 -2.78
CA GLY A 21 3.20 18.33 -2.48
C GLY A 21 4.22 17.33 -1.94
N ASP A 22 5.53 17.60 -2.01
CA ASP A 22 6.57 16.76 -1.37
C ASP A 22 6.74 17.08 0.13
N GLY A 23 5.80 17.82 0.72
CA GLY A 23 5.75 18.07 2.15
C GLY A 23 5.05 16.94 2.89
N VAL A 24 5.11 16.99 4.23
CA VAL A 24 4.48 15.99 5.10
C VAL A 24 3.00 15.76 4.75
N GLU A 25 2.25 16.82 4.41
CA GLU A 25 0.85 16.68 4.00
C GLU A 25 0.67 15.81 2.76
N GLY A 26 1.55 15.91 1.76
CA GLY A 26 1.45 15.10 0.56
C GLY A 26 1.92 13.66 0.78
N GLU A 27 2.90 13.45 1.68
CA GLU A 27 3.25 12.10 2.13
C GLU A 27 2.08 11.43 2.86
N VAL A 28 1.45 12.15 3.80
CA VAL A 28 0.27 11.67 4.52
C VAL A 28 -0.87 11.37 3.54
N ARG A 29 -1.09 12.25 2.55
CA ARG A 29 -2.08 12.04 1.50
C ARG A 29 -1.79 10.76 0.70
N ALA A 30 -0.55 10.56 0.28
CA ALA A 30 -0.15 9.37 -0.47
C ALA A 30 -0.33 8.08 0.34
N VAL A 31 0.02 8.10 1.63
CA VAL A 31 -0.21 6.97 2.55
C VAL A 31 -1.71 6.70 2.70
N ALA A 32 -2.53 7.73 2.88
CA ALA A 32 -3.97 7.60 2.98
C ALA A 32 -4.59 7.00 1.70
N ASP A 33 -4.20 7.50 0.52
CA ASP A 33 -4.69 6.99 -0.76
C ASP A 33 -4.27 5.51 -0.97
N ALA A 34 -3.04 5.14 -0.58
CA ALA A 34 -2.58 3.76 -0.61
C ALA A 34 -3.36 2.85 0.36
N ALA A 35 -3.64 3.33 1.58
CA ALA A 35 -4.42 2.59 2.57
C ALA A 35 -5.85 2.35 2.10
N VAL A 36 -6.51 3.37 1.53
CA VAL A 36 -7.86 3.25 0.94
C VAL A 36 -7.87 2.20 -0.17
N ARG A 37 -6.88 2.22 -1.06
CA ARG A 37 -6.76 1.20 -2.13
C ARG A 37 -6.66 -0.22 -1.55
N ILE A 38 -5.83 -0.43 -0.54
CA ILE A 38 -5.68 -1.74 0.11
C ILE A 38 -7.00 -2.21 0.74
N VAL A 39 -7.72 -1.31 1.42
CA VAL A 39 -9.05 -1.63 1.99
C VAL A 39 -9.99 -2.08 0.89
N VAL A 40 -10.10 -1.33 -0.22
CA VAL A 40 -10.99 -1.67 -1.33
C VAL A 40 -10.61 -3.01 -1.97
N GLU A 41 -9.32 -3.27 -2.19
CA GLU A 41 -8.85 -4.54 -2.76
C GLU A 41 -9.18 -5.75 -1.86
N VAL A 42 -9.09 -5.58 -0.54
CA VAL A 42 -9.46 -6.60 0.45
C VAL A 42 -10.97 -6.83 0.47
N LEU A 43 -11.77 -5.76 0.45
CA LEU A 43 -13.24 -5.85 0.37
C LEU A 43 -13.70 -6.51 -0.93
N ALA A 44 -13.01 -6.25 -2.05
CA ALA A 44 -13.26 -6.87 -3.34
C ALA A 44 -12.76 -8.33 -3.42
N GLY A 45 -12.07 -8.85 -2.39
CA GLY A 45 -11.50 -10.20 -2.38
C GLY A 45 -10.30 -10.39 -3.33
N THR A 46 -9.76 -9.30 -3.89
CA THR A 46 -8.60 -9.33 -4.80
C THR A 46 -7.26 -9.27 -4.08
N ARG A 47 -7.27 -8.91 -2.78
CA ARG A 47 -6.10 -8.88 -1.90
C ARG A 47 -6.38 -9.63 -0.58
N PRO A 48 -5.40 -10.39 -0.03
CA PRO A 48 -5.56 -11.04 1.26
C PRO A 48 -5.73 -10.05 2.43
N ALA A 49 -6.67 -10.33 3.34
CA ALA A 49 -6.99 -9.46 4.47
C ALA A 49 -5.82 -9.22 5.45
N HIS A 50 -4.86 -10.15 5.58
CA HIS A 50 -3.70 -9.97 6.46
C HIS A 50 -2.78 -8.83 6.01
N GLN A 51 -2.84 -8.39 4.75
CA GLN A 51 -2.04 -7.27 4.26
C GLN A 51 -2.55 -5.91 4.75
N LEU A 52 -3.78 -5.85 5.27
CA LEU A 52 -4.38 -4.63 5.79
C LEU A 52 -3.71 -4.17 7.09
N SER A 53 -3.12 -5.09 7.85
CA SER A 53 -2.39 -4.79 9.10
C SER A 53 -1.10 -3.99 8.89
N LEU A 54 -0.58 -3.93 7.65
CA LEU A 54 0.63 -3.16 7.31
C LEU A 54 0.37 -1.65 7.27
N VAL A 55 -0.89 -1.22 7.12
CA VAL A 55 -1.26 0.18 6.88
C VAL A 55 -2.39 0.67 7.78
N ALA A 56 -3.03 -0.23 8.53
CA ALA A 56 -4.21 0.09 9.31
C ALA A 56 -4.07 -0.31 10.77
N VAL A 57 -4.69 0.48 11.65
CA VAL A 57 -4.74 0.20 13.09
C VAL A 57 -5.64 -0.99 13.40
N PRO A 58 -5.47 -1.67 14.55
CA PRO A 58 -6.24 -2.87 14.89
C PRO A 58 -7.77 -2.73 14.82
N ALA A 59 -8.31 -1.54 15.14
CA ALA A 59 -9.75 -1.28 15.05
C ALA A 59 -10.27 -1.41 13.61
N VAL A 60 -9.52 -0.89 12.63
CA VAL A 60 -9.86 -0.98 11.21
C VAL A 60 -9.72 -2.42 10.72
N CYS A 61 -8.65 -3.12 11.13
CA CYS A 61 -8.47 -4.54 10.79
C CYS A 61 -9.65 -5.40 11.23
N ARG A 62 -10.16 -5.19 12.45
CA ARG A 62 -11.32 -5.92 12.99
C ARG A 62 -12.61 -5.60 12.23
N ALA A 63 -12.82 -4.34 11.85
CA ALA A 63 -14.00 -3.93 11.10
C ALA A 63 -14.02 -4.55 9.69
N VAL A 64 -12.86 -4.71 9.05
CA VAL A 64 -12.76 -5.20 7.65
C VAL A 64 -12.67 -6.74 7.57
N ALA A 65 -12.20 -7.42 8.61
CA ALA A 65 -12.00 -8.88 8.63
C ALA A 65 -13.20 -9.73 8.16
N PRO A 66 -14.48 -9.40 8.46
CA PRO A 66 -15.63 -10.17 7.99
C PRO A 66 -15.78 -10.22 6.47
N HIS A 67 -15.21 -9.25 5.75
CA HIS A 67 -15.39 -9.09 4.31
C HIS A 67 -14.31 -9.79 3.47
N GLY A 68 -13.13 -10.06 4.05
CA GLY A 68 -11.99 -10.67 3.35
C GLY A 68 -12.12 -12.18 3.08
N GLY A 69 -13.19 -12.82 3.53
CA GLY A 69 -13.39 -14.27 3.44
C GLY A 69 -14.40 -14.74 2.37
N ALA A 70 -15.07 -13.82 1.69
CA ALA A 70 -16.13 -14.16 0.74
C ALA A 70 -15.62 -14.70 -0.61
N GLY A 71 -14.37 -14.38 -1.00
CA GLY A 71 -13.79 -14.79 -2.30
C GLY A 71 -13.08 -16.16 -2.32
N VAL A 72 -12.67 -16.71 -1.17
CA VAL A 72 -11.85 -17.95 -1.13
C VAL A 72 -12.70 -19.23 -0.99
N ARG A 73 -13.96 -19.13 -0.58
CA ARG A 73 -14.84 -20.31 -0.38
C ARG A 73 -15.72 -20.71 -1.57
N GLY A 74 -15.63 -20.01 -2.71
CA GLY A 74 -16.45 -20.29 -3.90
C GLY A 74 -15.82 -21.23 -4.93
N GLY A 75 -14.60 -21.74 -4.70
CA GLY A 75 -13.81 -22.47 -5.69
C GLY A 75 -13.56 -23.95 -5.37
N ARG A 76 -14.56 -24.70 -4.91
CA ARG A 76 -14.54 -26.18 -5.00
C ARG A 76 -15.94 -26.76 -4.82
N GLY A 77 -16.62 -26.97 -5.94
CA GLY A 77 -17.83 -27.76 -6.06
C GLY A 77 -18.13 -27.98 -7.54
N GLY A 78 -17.86 -29.18 -8.03
CA GLY A 78 -18.26 -29.61 -9.38
C GLY A 78 -17.40 -30.76 -9.91
N GLY A 79 -17.93 -31.99 -9.79
CA GLY A 79 -17.39 -33.22 -10.40
C GLY A 79 -17.14 -34.33 -9.40
#